data_AF-A0A962QTY6-F1
#
_entry.id   AF-A0A962QTY6-F1
#
_cell.length_a   1.000
_cell.length_b   1.000
_cell.length_c   1.000
_cell.angle_alpha   90.00
_cell.angle_beta   90.00
_cell.angle_gamma   90.00
#
_symmetry.space_group_name_H-M   'P 1'
#
loop_
_entity.id
_entity.type
_entity.pdbx_description
1 polymer ?
#
loop_
_entity_poly.entity_id
_entity_poly.type
_entity_poly.pdbx_seq_one_letter_code
_entity_poly.pdbx_strand_id
1 'polypeptide(L)'
;MSSPALIFLLIFVGAPLLELYLLIEVGSVIGALPTIALSIFTAVLGGLLVRIQGFGVLFRVQAAMERREVPALELLEGAMLLLTGLALLLPGFITDAVGFLLLIPPLRRWIIVRWLKARGSLRPAAGGPGGPQSRPDRIIEGDYRRDD
;
A
#
# COMPACT_ATOMS: atom_id res chain seq x y z
N MET A 1 -3.40 24.26 -14.29
CA MET A 1 -2.90 22.86 -14.24
C MET A 1 -1.70 22.86 -13.30
N SER A 2 -1.87 22.49 -12.04
CA SER A 2 -0.74 22.31 -11.13
C SER A 2 0.10 21.16 -11.67
N SER A 3 1.31 21.46 -12.14
CA SER A 3 2.23 20.45 -12.67
C SER A 3 2.49 19.41 -11.57
N PRO A 4 2.22 18.11 -11.79
CA PRO A 4 2.35 17.07 -10.76
C PRO A 4 3.76 17.01 -10.16
N ALA A 5 4.79 17.40 -10.92
CA ALA A 5 6.16 17.55 -10.44
C ALA A 5 6.31 18.61 -9.32
N LEU A 6 5.56 19.72 -9.39
CA LEU A 6 5.60 20.77 -8.38
C LEU A 6 4.98 20.29 -7.05
N ILE A 7 3.89 19.52 -7.12
CA ILE A 7 3.27 18.93 -5.94
C ILE A 7 4.22 17.94 -5.27
N PHE A 8 4.88 17.08 -6.05
CA PHE A 8 5.88 16.16 -5.52
C PHE A 8 7.04 16.90 -4.86
N LEU A 9 7.58 17.94 -5.51
CA LEU A 9 8.65 18.76 -4.95
C LEU A 9 8.24 19.43 -3.62
N LEU A 10 7.04 20.00 -3.56
CA LEU A 10 6.50 20.63 -2.35
C LEU A 10 6.39 19.65 -1.19
N ILE A 11 5.94 18.41 -1.44
CA ILE A 11 5.86 17.39 -0.39
C ILE A 11 7.25 16.91 0.02
N PHE A 12 8.11 16.61 -0.95
CA PHE A 12 9.44 16.07 -0.72
C PHE A 12 10.35 17.03 0.06
N VAL A 13 10.28 18.33 -0.23
CA VAL A 13 11.06 19.36 0.48
C VAL A 13 10.31 19.88 1.69
N GLY A 14 9.01 20.13 1.56
CA GLY A 14 8.20 20.73 2.62
C GLY A 14 7.97 19.81 3.81
N ALA A 15 7.79 18.50 3.61
CA ALA A 15 7.57 17.59 4.73
C ALA A 15 8.80 17.52 5.67
N PRO A 16 10.04 17.28 5.20
CA PRO A 16 11.21 17.31 6.08
C PRO A 16 11.44 18.66 6.76
N LEU A 17 11.18 19.78 6.09
CA LEU A 17 11.30 21.11 6.69
C LEU A 17 10.28 21.34 7.81
N LEU A 18 9.04 20.87 7.61
CA LEU A 18 8.00 20.93 8.62
C LEU A 18 8.35 20.08 9.84
N GLU A 19 8.91 18.88 9.63
CA GLU A 19 9.37 18.01 10.72
C GLU A 19 10.52 18.63 11.49
N LEU A 20 11.49 19.24 10.79
CA LEU A 20 12.60 19.93 11.44
C LEU A 20 12.09 21.11 12.29
N TYR A 21 11.13 21.88 11.77
CA TYR A 21 10.48 22.95 12.51
C TYR A 21 9.80 22.42 13.79
N LEU A 22 9.03 21.33 13.70
CA LEU A 22 8.39 20.73 14.87
C LEU A 22 9.38 20.16 15.88
N LEU A 23 10.47 19.53 15.42
CA LEU A 23 11.55 19.06 16.28
C LEU A 23 12.20 20.19 17.07
N ILE A 24 12.42 21.34 16.43
CA ILE A 24 12.94 22.54 17.09
C ILE A 24 11.92 23.09 18.08
N GLU A 25 10.64 23.19 17.69
CA GLU A 25 9.57 23.71 18.54
C GLU A 25 9.39 22.85 19.79
N VAL A 26 9.26 21.53 19.63
CA VAL A 26 9.16 20.59 20.76
C VAL A 26 10.45 20.62 21.59
N GLY A 27 11.61 20.62 20.93
CA GLY A 27 12.91 20.74 21.59
C GLY A 27 13.07 22.02 22.42
N SER A 28 12.39 23.11 22.04
CA SER A 28 12.39 24.36 22.80
C SER A 28 11.55 24.27 24.08
N VAL A 29 10.51 23.43 24.09
CA VAL A 29 9.59 23.26 25.22
C VAL A 29 10.12 22.24 26.23
N ILE A 30 10.58 21.07 25.78
CA ILE A 30 10.99 19.96 26.66
C ILE A 30 12.50 19.72 26.70
N GLY A 31 13.27 20.42 25.87
CA GLY A 31 14.72 20.27 25.73
C GLY A 31 15.12 19.32 24.59
N ALA A 32 16.34 19.51 24.08
CA ALA A 32 16.86 18.75 22.96
C ALA A 32 17.07 17.25 23.27
N LEU A 33 17.65 16.93 24.44
CA LEU A 33 17.93 15.54 24.81
C LEU A 33 16.65 14.69 24.95
N PRO A 34 15.59 15.13 25.67
CA PRO A 34 14.32 14.41 25.70
C PRO A 34 13.67 14.25 24.33
N THR A 35 13.77 15.27 23.46
CA THR A 35 13.22 15.23 22.09
C THR A 35 13.92 14.18 21.23
N ILE A 36 15.25 14.13 21.28
CA ILE A 36 16.04 13.10 20.58
C ILE A 36 15.70 11.71 21.14
N ALA A 37 15.62 11.56 22.47
CA ALA A 37 15.29 10.29 23.10
C ALA A 37 13.89 9.80 22.71
N LEU A 38 12.89 10.69 22.69
CA LEU A 38 11.54 10.39 22.25
C LEU A 38 11.50 9.96 20.79
N SER A 39 12.24 10.64 19.92
CA SER A 39 12.32 10.28 18.50
C SER A 39 13.03 8.95 18.25
N ILE A 40 14.10 8.65 18.98
CA ILE A 40 14.73 7.31 18.93
C ILE A 40 13.73 6.25 19.44
N PHE A 41 13.00 6.57 20.50
CA PHE A 41 12.01 5.66 21.07
C PHE A 41 10.89 5.33 20.05
N THR A 42 10.35 6.33 19.34
CA THR A 42 9.34 6.10 18.30
C THR A 42 9.90 5.29 17.14
N ALA A 43 11.12 5.58 16.68
CA ALA A 43 11.77 4.80 15.63
C ALA A 43 11.98 3.33 16.01
N VAL A 44 12.45 3.07 17.24
CA VAL A 44 12.63 1.70 17.76
C VAL A 44 11.29 0.98 17.89
N LEU A 45 10.28 1.64 18.47
CA LEU A 45 8.94 1.07 18.65
C LEU A 45 8.30 0.75 17.29
N GLY A 46 8.41 1.67 16.33
CA GLY A 46 8.00 1.48 14.95
C GLY A 46 8.69 0.29 14.28
N GLY A 47 10.02 0.22 14.38
CA GLY A 47 10.82 -0.89 13.85
C GLY A 47 10.44 -2.25 14.45
N LEU A 48 10.18 -2.31 15.76
CA LEU A 48 9.73 -3.53 16.44
C LEU A 48 8.35 -3.96 15.93
N LEU A 49 7.40 -3.04 15.80
CA LEU A 49 6.07 -3.35 15.27
C LEU A 49 6.13 -3.82 13.81
N VAL A 50 6.94 -3.17 12.98
CA VAL A 50 7.19 -3.58 11.59
C VAL A 50 7.76 -4.98 11.54
N ARG A 51 8.74 -5.31 12.39
CA ARG A 51 9.32 -6.65 12.48
C ARG A 51 8.27 -7.70 12.83
N ILE A 52 7.46 -7.45 13.87
CA ILE A 52 6.43 -8.38 14.34
C ILE A 52 5.37 -8.61 13.25
N GLN A 53 4.85 -7.53 12.64
CA GLN A 53 3.85 -7.64 11.58
C GLN A 53 4.43 -8.26 10.31
N GLY A 54 5.70 -7.99 10.01
CA GLY A 54 6.40 -8.47 8.82
C GLY A 54 6.50 -9.99 8.78
N PHE A 55 6.81 -10.62 9.92
CA PHE A 55 6.78 -12.09 10.01
C PHE A 55 5.38 -12.65 9.76
N GLY A 56 4.34 -12.00 10.29
CA GLY A 56 2.95 -12.41 10.06
C GLY A 56 2.55 -12.30 8.59
N VAL A 57 2.97 -11.25 7.87
CA VAL A 57 2.74 -11.11 6.42
C VAL A 57 3.50 -12.21 5.66
N LEU A 58 4.78 -12.43 5.99
CA LEU A 58 5.60 -13.43 5.33
C LEU A 58 5.02 -14.84 5.46
N PHE A 59 4.53 -15.20 6.65
CA PHE A 59 3.86 -16.48 6.88
C PHE A 59 2.60 -16.64 6.00
N ARG A 60 1.80 -15.59 5.86
CA ARG A 60 0.63 -15.62 4.96
C ARG A 60 1.02 -15.76 3.49
N VAL A 61 2.06 -15.05 3.05
CA VAL A 61 2.62 -15.20 1.69
C VAL A 61 3.06 -16.65 1.45
N GLN A 62 3.82 -17.24 2.38
CA GLN A 62 4.26 -18.63 2.28
C GLN A 62 3.08 -19.60 2.21
N ALA A 63 2.10 -19.46 3.11
CA ALA A 63 0.91 -20.31 3.15
C ALA A 63 0.04 -20.21 1.89
N ALA A 64 -0.02 -19.05 1.23
CA ALA A 64 -0.73 -18.88 -0.04
C ALA A 64 0.03 -19.53 -1.22
N MET A 65 1.36 -19.39 -1.23
CA MET A 65 2.21 -20.03 -2.25
C MET A 65 2.16 -21.56 -2.15
N GLU A 66 2.12 -22.13 -0.95
CA GLU A 66 1.91 -23.57 -0.72
C GLU A 66 0.59 -24.07 -1.32
N ARG A 67 -0.46 -23.23 -1.31
CA ARG A 67 -1.77 -23.51 -1.92
C ARG A 67 -1.81 -23.24 -3.42
N ARG A 68 -0.70 -22.84 -4.04
CA ARG A 68 -0.60 -22.36 -5.44
C ARG A 68 -1.51 -21.16 -5.74
N GLU A 69 -1.85 -20.37 -4.72
CA GLU A 69 -2.60 -19.12 -4.87
C GLU A 69 -1.62 -17.94 -5.03
N VAL A 70 -2.04 -16.88 -5.73
CA VAL A 70 -1.23 -15.68 -5.91
C VAL A 70 -1.46 -14.71 -4.73
N PRO A 71 -0.46 -14.44 -3.87
CA PRO A 71 -0.62 -13.63 -2.66
C PRO A 71 -0.55 -12.11 -2.94
N ALA A 72 -1.36 -11.63 -3.88
CA ALA A 72 -1.28 -10.23 -4.33
C ALA A 72 -1.57 -9.22 -3.21
N LEU A 73 -2.52 -9.55 -2.32
CA LEU A 73 -2.90 -8.68 -1.20
C LEU A 73 -1.79 -8.64 -0.14
N GLU A 74 -1.24 -9.80 0.21
CA GLU A 74 -0.19 -9.94 1.23
C GLU A 74 1.11 -9.28 0.78
N LEU A 75 1.46 -9.38 -0.50
CA LEU A 75 2.62 -8.68 -1.07
C LEU A 75 2.45 -7.15 -0.98
N LEU A 76 1.25 -6.64 -1.26
CA LEU A 76 0.97 -5.21 -1.14
C LEU A 76 0.91 -4.75 0.32
N GLU A 77 0.37 -5.56 1.23
CA GLU A 77 0.48 -5.33 2.68
C GLU A 77 1.94 -5.26 3.13
N GLY A 78 2.78 -6.18 2.67
CA GLY A 78 4.21 -6.22 2.96
C GLY A 78 4.96 -5.00 2.43
N ALA A 79 4.69 -4.59 1.18
CA ALA A 79 5.27 -3.39 0.60
C ALA A 79 4.87 -2.12 1.37
N MET A 80 3.58 -1.98 1.72
CA MET A 80 3.10 -0.87 2.55
C MET A 80 3.77 -0.89 3.94
N LEU A 81 3.94 -2.06 4.54
CA LEU A 81 4.60 -2.21 5.83
C LEU A 81 6.08 -1.78 5.79
N LEU A 82 6.80 -2.12 4.71
CA LEU A 82 8.18 -1.68 4.50
C LEU A 82 8.28 -0.17 4.30
N LEU A 83 7.39 0.42 3.50
CA LEU A 83 7.33 1.87 3.31
C LEU A 83 7.02 2.58 4.63
N THR A 84 6.11 2.04 5.43
CA THR A 84 5.83 2.53 6.79
C THR A 84 7.08 2.46 7.67
N GLY A 85 7.80 1.34 7.67
CA GLY A 85 9.03 1.21 8.46
C GLY A 85 10.15 2.16 8.02
N LEU A 86 10.29 2.41 6.72
CA LEU A 86 11.23 3.39 6.20
C LEU A 86 10.84 4.82 6.57
N ALA A 87 9.54 5.14 6.58
CA ALA A 87 9.04 6.43 7.04
C ALA A 87 9.33 6.66 8.53
N LEU A 88 9.15 5.63 9.38
CA LEU A 88 9.41 5.65 10.83
C LEU A 88 10.90 5.67 11.20
N LEU A 89 11.80 5.42 10.25
CA LEU A 89 13.25 5.50 10.47
C LEU A 89 13.75 6.95 10.55
N LEU A 90 13.05 7.86 9.86
CA LEU A 90 13.37 9.28 9.90
C LEU A 90 12.69 9.92 11.10
N PRO A 91 13.41 10.70 11.92
CA PRO A 91 12.82 11.39 13.06
C PRO A 91 11.83 12.45 12.55
N GLY A 92 10.54 12.22 12.74
CA GLY A 92 9.49 13.15 12.34
C GLY A 92 8.21 12.89 13.12
N PHE A 93 7.74 13.84 13.92
CA PHE A 93 6.55 13.66 14.75
C PHE A 93 5.29 13.38 13.92
N ILE A 94 5.14 14.06 12.78
CA ILE A 94 4.00 13.84 11.89
C ILE A 94 4.15 12.50 11.19
N THR A 95 5.33 12.23 10.66
CA THR A 95 5.67 10.99 9.92
C THR A 95 5.54 9.78 10.84
N ASP A 96 5.90 9.90 12.12
CA ASP A 96 5.70 8.90 13.17
C ASP A 96 4.22 8.64 13.41
N ALA A 97 3.42 9.69 13.60
CA ALA A 97 1.97 9.54 13.78
C ALA A 97 1.31 8.86 12.57
N VAL A 98 1.66 9.27 11.36
CA VAL A 98 1.16 8.66 10.11
C VAL A 98 1.65 7.22 9.97
N GLY A 99 2.91 6.95 10.30
CA GLY A 99 3.48 5.61 10.23
C GLY A 99 2.82 4.66 11.23
N PHE A 100 2.61 5.08 12.47
CA PHE A 100 1.86 4.31 13.47
C PHE A 100 0.40 4.09 13.06
N LEU A 101 -0.24 5.09 12.44
CA LEU A 101 -1.59 4.94 11.91
C LEU A 101 -1.63 3.88 10.80
N LEU A 102 -0.66 3.90 9.88
CA LEU A 102 -0.52 2.89 8.81
C LEU A 102 -0.15 1.50 9.35
N LEU A 103 0.45 1.41 10.54
CA LEU A 103 0.71 0.13 11.21
C LEU A 103 -0.56 -0.61 11.61
N ILE A 104 -1.72 0.04 11.66
CA ILE A 104 -3.00 -0.58 12.00
C ILE A 104 -3.47 -1.48 10.83
N PRO A 105 -3.51 -2.81 10.97
CA PRO A 105 -3.80 -3.71 9.86
C PRO A 105 -5.19 -3.50 9.21
N PRO A 106 -6.28 -3.26 9.96
CA PRO A 106 -7.57 -2.91 9.38
C PRO A 106 -7.52 -1.67 8.48
N LEU A 107 -6.78 -0.63 8.89
CA LEU A 107 -6.67 0.60 8.13
C LEU A 107 -5.86 0.39 6.85
N ARG A 108 -4.74 -0.34 6.95
CA ARG A 108 -3.91 -0.70 5.78
C ARG A 108 -4.73 -1.44 4.72
N ARG A 109 -5.48 -2.47 5.14
CA ARG A 109 -6.38 -3.23 4.26
C ARG A 109 -7.43 -2.36 3.61
N TRP A 110 -8.05 -1.47 4.39
CA TRP A 110 -9.06 -0.55 3.90
C TRP A 110 -8.52 0.39 2.82
N ILE A 111 -7.35 1.00 3.05
CA ILE A 111 -6.67 1.86 2.08
C ILE A 111 -6.36 1.09 0.78
N ILE A 112 -5.79 -0.11 0.91
CA ILE A 112 -5.44 -0.97 -0.23
C ILE A 112 -6.68 -1.28 -1.07
N VAL A 113 -7.75 -1.78 -0.44
CA VAL A 113 -9.01 -2.13 -1.14
C VAL A 113 -9.63 -0.89 -1.79
N ARG A 114 -9.61 0.26 -1.10
CA ARG A 114 -10.16 1.51 -1.64
C ARG A 114 -9.37 2.01 -2.85
N TRP A 115 -8.05 1.86 -2.83
CA TRP A 115 -7.15 2.24 -3.92
C TRP A 115 -7.32 1.31 -5.14
N LEU A 116 -7.42 -0.01 -4.91
CA LEU A 116 -7.72 -1.00 -5.94
C LEU A 116 -9.08 -0.74 -6.62
N LYS A 117 -10.12 -0.39 -5.84
CA LYS A 117 -11.43 0.00 -6.37
C LYS A 117 -11.36 1.28 -7.21
N ALA A 118 -10.61 2.28 -6.75
CA ALA A 118 -10.47 3.56 -7.43
C ALA A 118 -9.76 3.45 -8.80
N ARG A 119 -8.86 2.48 -8.97
CA ARG A 119 -8.11 2.28 -10.22
C ARG A 119 -8.80 1.33 -11.22
N GLY A 120 -10.00 0.85 -10.93
CA GLY A 120 -10.75 -0.05 -11.82
C GLY A 120 -10.11 -1.43 -12.03
N SER A 121 -9.07 -1.77 -11.26
CA SER A 121 -8.32 -3.03 -11.35
C SER A 121 -9.01 -4.19 -10.62
N LEU A 122 -10.03 -3.91 -9.80
CA LEU A 122 -11.05 -4.88 -9.45
C LEU A 122 -12.08 -4.94 -10.59
N ARG A 123 -11.65 -5.40 -11.77
CA ARG A 123 -12.61 -6.08 -12.64
C ARG A 123 -13.01 -7.33 -11.84
N PRO A 124 -14.27 -7.49 -11.40
CA PRO A 124 -14.71 -8.80 -10.97
C PRO A 124 -14.30 -9.76 -12.09
N ALA A 125 -13.58 -10.82 -11.77
CA ALA A 125 -13.30 -11.86 -12.74
C ALA A 125 -14.65 -12.26 -13.34
N ALA A 126 -14.94 -11.81 -14.55
CA ALA A 126 -16.05 -12.28 -15.34
C ALA A 126 -15.67 -13.72 -15.74
N GLY A 127 -15.88 -14.64 -14.80
CA GLY A 127 -15.35 -15.99 -14.83
C GLY A 127 -15.94 -16.85 -13.72
N GLY A 128 -17.23 -16.67 -13.44
CA GLY A 128 -18.04 -17.67 -12.75
C GLY A 128 -18.69 -18.60 -13.78
N PRO A 129 -18.59 -19.93 -13.66
CA PRO A 129 -19.24 -20.86 -14.58
C PRO A 129 -20.76 -20.88 -14.33
N GLY A 130 -21.55 -20.16 -15.13
CA GLY A 130 -23.02 -20.25 -15.00
C GLY A 130 -23.88 -19.11 -15.60
N GLY A 131 -23.47 -18.46 -16.70
CA GLY A 131 -24.33 -17.49 -17.40
C GLY A 131 -25.10 -18.13 -18.57
N PRO A 132 -26.44 -17.97 -18.69
CA PRO A 132 -27.23 -18.56 -19.76
C PRO A 132 -26.75 -18.14 -21.16
N GLN A 133 -26.55 -19.16 -21.99
CA GLN A 133 -26.07 -19.11 -23.36
C GLN A 133 -27.01 -18.31 -24.27
N SER A 134 -26.72 -17.02 -24.46
CA SER A 134 -27.26 -16.26 -25.58
C SER A 134 -26.38 -16.50 -26.79
N ARG A 135 -26.74 -17.53 -27.55
CA ARG A 135 -26.21 -17.87 -28.87
C ARG A 135 -26.55 -16.71 -29.82
N PRO A 136 -25.58 -15.96 -30.38
CA PRO A 136 -25.88 -15.21 -31.58
C PRO A 136 -25.85 -16.20 -32.75
N ASP A 137 -26.96 -16.25 -33.44
CA ASP A 137 -27.18 -16.96 -34.68
C ASP A 137 -26.06 -16.61 -35.69
N ARG A 138 -25.05 -17.48 -35.78
CA ARG A 138 -24.03 -17.40 -36.82
C ARG A 138 -24.49 -18.34 -37.92
N ILE A 139 -25.36 -17.83 -38.78
CA ILE A 139 -25.67 -18.45 -40.06
C ILE A 139 -24.34 -18.56 -40.81
N ILE A 140 -23.87 -19.80 -40.97
CA ILE A 140 -22.69 -20.11 -41.78
C ILE A 140 -23.22 -20.34 -43.19
N GLU A 141 -23.10 -19.31 -44.02
CA GLU A 141 -23.37 -19.40 -45.46
C GLU A 141 -22.18 -20.13 -46.10
N GLY A 142 -22.42 -21.36 -46.53
CA GLY A 142 -21.43 -22.18 -47.21
C GLY A 142 -21.50 -21.95 -48.70
N ASP A 143 -20.46 -21.32 -49.28
CA ASP A 143 -20.30 -21.29 -50.73
C ASP A 143 -19.96 -22.71 -51.23
N TYR A 144 -20.89 -23.30 -51.97
CA TYR A 144 -20.74 -24.62 -52.58
C TYR A 144 -20.17 -24.47 -53.99
N ARG A 145 -18.93 -24.92 -54.20
CA ARG A 145 -18.33 -25.09 -55.53
C ARG A 145 -18.35 -26.57 -55.86
N ARG A 146 -19.05 -26.94 -56.95
CA ARG A 146 -18.87 -28.26 -57.57
C ARG A 146 -17.65 -28.20 -58.46
N ASP A 147 -16.66 -29.00 -58.12
CA ASP A 147 -15.62 -29.40 -59.07
C ASP A 147 -16.08 -30.73 -59.67
N ASP A 148 -16.39 -30.72 -60.97
CA ASP A 148 -16.64 -31.91 -61.80
C ASP A 148 -15.32 -32.44 -62.39
#